data_AF-A0A7S1RFN7-F1
#
_entry.id   AF-A0A7S1RFN7-F1
#
_cell.length_a   1.000
_cell.length_b   1.000
_cell.length_c   1.000
_cell.angle_alpha   90.00
_cell.angle_beta   90.00
_cell.angle_gamma   90.00
#
_symmetry.space_group_name_H-M   'P 1'
#
loop_
_entity.id
_entity.type
_entity.pdbx_description
1 polymer ?
#
loop_
_entity_poly.entity_id
_entity_poly.type
_entity_poly.pdbx_seq_one_letter_code
_entity_poly.pdbx_strand_id
1 'polypeptide(L)'
;GPPPRAGPLPGLYSSNGQNKLAGCNSRLAAQAEEASPQRWKELAFEQEITGFYSRYAHQSWKNVISIGDSVFERDAVRRVVLNRPLANKKCRTKTAKLLDEPDIDELIAQVRVVHDALGLMVQHEGNLDIEIDEDDLKLDLSL
;
A
#
# COMPACT_ATOMS: atom_id res chain seq x y z
N GLY A 1 -43.86 35.82 0.87
CA GLY A 1 -44.14 34.47 0.34
C GLY A 1 -42.86 33.68 0.27
N PRO A 2 -42.87 32.35 0.43
CA PRO A 2 -41.68 31.52 0.29
C PRO A 2 -41.14 31.60 -1.15
N PRO A 3 -39.81 31.46 -1.36
CA PRO A 3 -39.24 31.43 -2.70
C PRO A 3 -39.77 30.20 -3.46
N PRO A 4 -39.89 30.30 -4.80
CA PRO A 4 -40.34 29.17 -5.62
C PRO A 4 -39.40 27.98 -5.45
N ARG A 5 -39.96 26.78 -5.29
CA ARG A 5 -39.20 25.52 -5.30
C ARG A 5 -38.49 25.42 -6.64
N ALA A 6 -37.17 25.50 -6.63
CA ALA A 6 -36.37 25.31 -7.83
C ALA A 6 -36.69 23.92 -8.41
N GLY A 7 -37.23 23.90 -9.63
CA GLY A 7 -37.45 22.66 -10.37
C GLY A 7 -36.12 21.96 -10.65
N PRO A 8 -36.14 20.66 -10.99
CA PRO A 8 -34.94 19.92 -11.35
C PRO A 8 -34.21 20.65 -12.48
N LEU A 9 -32.91 20.93 -12.29
CA LEU A 9 -32.11 21.63 -13.30
C LEU A 9 -32.06 20.78 -14.60
N PRO A 10 -32.46 21.36 -15.76
CA PRO A 10 -32.45 20.66 -17.04
C PRO A 10 -31.06 20.09 -17.35
N GLY A 11 -30.99 18.80 -17.70
CA GLY A 11 -29.75 18.13 -18.12
C GLY A 11 -29.07 17.24 -17.07
N LEU A 12 -29.40 17.38 -15.77
CA LEU A 12 -28.76 16.61 -14.69
C LEU A 12 -29.36 15.21 -14.46
N TYR A 13 -30.53 14.93 -15.02
CA TYR A 13 -31.23 13.66 -14.89
C TYR A 13 -31.48 13.04 -16.28
N SER A 14 -31.35 11.73 -16.38
CA SER A 14 -31.76 10.97 -17.57
C SER A 14 -33.28 10.94 -17.67
N SER A 15 -33.82 10.61 -18.85
CA SER A 15 -35.27 10.42 -19.09
C SER A 15 -35.92 9.44 -18.09
N ASN A 16 -35.11 8.55 -17.50
CA ASN A 16 -35.53 7.53 -16.54
C ASN A 16 -35.37 7.99 -15.07
N GLY A 17 -35.13 9.29 -14.82
CA GLY A 17 -34.99 9.85 -13.47
C GLY A 17 -33.65 9.58 -12.77
N GLN A 18 -32.70 8.90 -13.41
CA GLN A 18 -31.37 8.67 -12.84
C GLN A 18 -30.52 9.94 -12.86
N ASN A 19 -29.89 10.26 -11.72
CA ASN A 19 -28.95 11.37 -11.62
C ASN A 19 -27.66 11.04 -12.40
N LYS A 20 -27.40 11.80 -13.47
CA LYS A 20 -26.22 11.60 -14.33
C LYS A 20 -24.91 11.93 -13.62
N LEU A 21 -24.93 12.84 -12.64
CA LEU A 21 -23.75 13.20 -11.84
C LEU A 21 -23.31 12.06 -10.95
N ALA A 22 -24.26 11.30 -10.38
CA ALA A 22 -23.92 10.12 -9.57
C ALA A 22 -23.18 9.06 -10.40
N GLY A 23 -23.62 8.83 -11.65
CA GLY A 23 -22.93 7.94 -12.58
C GLY A 23 -21.53 8.45 -12.97
N CYS A 24 -21.38 9.75 -13.23
CA CYS A 24 -20.08 10.35 -13.52
C CYS A 24 -19.11 10.23 -12.35
N ASN A 25 -19.56 10.57 -11.13
CA ASN A 25 -18.75 10.48 -9.91
C ASN A 25 -18.33 9.03 -9.62
N SER A 26 -19.22 8.06 -9.82
CA SER A 26 -18.89 6.64 -9.63
C SER A 26 -17.83 6.13 -10.61
N ARG A 27 -17.86 6.59 -11.86
CA ARG A 27 -16.86 6.24 -12.88
C ARG A 27 -15.51 6.91 -12.63
N LEU A 28 -15.53 8.19 -12.25
CA LEU A 28 -14.32 8.92 -11.87
C LEU A 28 -13.68 8.33 -10.61
N ALA A 29 -14.48 7.93 -9.62
CA ALA A 29 -14.00 7.25 -8.43
C ALA A 29 -13.38 5.88 -8.77
N ALA A 30 -14.02 5.08 -9.61
CA ALA A 30 -13.48 3.79 -10.06
C ALA A 30 -12.18 3.96 -10.87
N GLN A 31 -12.11 4.96 -11.75
CA GLN A 31 -10.89 5.28 -12.51
C GLN A 31 -9.78 5.81 -11.60
N ALA A 32 -10.10 6.62 -10.59
CA ALA A 32 -9.13 7.10 -9.61
C ALA A 32 -8.64 5.97 -8.69
N GLU A 33 -9.51 5.01 -8.36
CA GLU A 33 -9.16 3.80 -7.61
C GLU A 33 -8.26 2.86 -8.44
N GLU A 34 -8.58 2.68 -9.73
CA GLU A 34 -7.77 1.91 -10.68
C GLU A 34 -6.40 2.58 -10.95
N ALA A 35 -6.35 3.91 -10.97
CA ALA A 35 -5.12 4.70 -11.07
C ALA A 35 -4.43 4.97 -9.71
N SER A 36 -4.94 4.42 -8.60
CA SER A 36 -4.39 4.71 -7.29
C SER A 36 -2.99 4.10 -7.14
N PRO A 37 -2.05 4.78 -6.45
CA PRO A 37 -0.71 4.26 -6.24
C PRO A 37 -0.68 2.86 -5.60
N GLN A 38 -1.61 2.61 -4.69
CA GLN A 38 -1.78 1.31 -4.06
C GLN A 38 -2.17 0.23 -5.07
N ARG A 39 -3.08 0.51 -6.01
CA ARG A 39 -3.60 -0.53 -6.90
C ARG A 39 -2.56 -1.08 -7.87
N TRP A 40 -1.75 -0.22 -8.49
CA TRP A 40 -0.70 -0.71 -9.39
C TRP A 40 0.42 -1.42 -8.61
N LYS A 41 0.71 -0.99 -7.36
CA LYS A 41 1.63 -1.69 -6.47
C LYS A 41 1.10 -3.08 -6.07
N GLU A 42 -0.20 -3.22 -5.80
CA GLU A 42 -0.82 -4.52 -5.55
C GLU A 42 -0.63 -5.47 -6.74
N LEU A 43 -0.88 -5.01 -7.96
CA LEU A 43 -0.68 -5.80 -9.17
C LEU A 43 0.80 -6.22 -9.35
N ALA A 44 1.73 -5.28 -9.15
CA ALA A 44 3.16 -5.56 -9.23
C ALA A 44 3.61 -6.57 -8.16
N PHE A 45 3.17 -6.40 -6.91
CA PHE A 45 3.50 -7.33 -5.83
C PHE A 45 2.88 -8.71 -6.04
N GLU A 46 1.64 -8.80 -6.53
CA GLU A 46 1.01 -10.07 -6.84
C GLU A 46 1.81 -10.85 -7.89
N GLN A 47 2.26 -10.17 -8.95
CA GLN A 47 3.10 -10.75 -9.98
C GLN A 47 4.43 -11.26 -9.42
N GLU A 48 5.16 -10.42 -8.68
CA GLU A 48 6.48 -10.76 -8.13
C GLU A 48 6.40 -11.89 -7.08
N ILE A 49 5.43 -11.82 -6.17
CA ILE A 49 5.23 -12.85 -5.14
C ILE A 49 4.82 -14.17 -5.80
N THR A 50 3.88 -14.13 -6.75
CA THR A 50 3.48 -15.35 -7.49
C THR A 50 4.66 -15.97 -8.22
N GLY A 51 5.44 -15.15 -8.93
CA GLY A 51 6.68 -15.57 -9.58
C GLY A 51 7.67 -16.19 -8.60
N PHE A 52 7.90 -15.57 -7.45
CA PHE A 52 8.85 -16.06 -6.45
C PHE A 52 8.47 -17.44 -5.89
N TYR A 53 7.17 -17.71 -5.72
CA TYR A 53 6.65 -18.99 -5.24
C TYR A 53 6.47 -20.05 -6.32
N SER A 54 6.52 -19.70 -7.61
CA SER A 54 6.37 -20.64 -8.74
C SER A 54 7.69 -21.10 -9.35
N ARG A 55 8.83 -20.44 -9.04
CA ARG A 55 10.15 -20.74 -9.63
C ARG A 55 10.65 -22.19 -9.48
N TYR A 56 10.26 -22.90 -8.43
CA TYR A 56 10.80 -24.23 -8.11
C TYR A 56 9.72 -25.16 -7.52
N ALA A 57 9.87 -26.47 -7.76
CA ALA A 57 9.07 -27.49 -7.08
C ALA A 57 9.37 -27.49 -5.57
N HIS A 58 8.40 -27.90 -4.74
CA HIS A 58 8.55 -28.05 -3.28
C HIS A 58 8.98 -26.79 -2.50
N GLN A 59 8.69 -25.58 -3.01
CA GLN A 59 9.00 -24.33 -2.28
C GLN A 59 8.51 -24.36 -0.82
N SER A 60 9.28 -23.74 0.07
CA SER A 60 8.98 -23.58 1.49
C SER A 60 8.34 -22.22 1.78
N TRP A 61 8.27 -21.84 3.06
CA TRP A 61 7.91 -20.49 3.48
C TRP A 61 8.92 -19.46 2.97
N LYS A 62 8.45 -18.22 2.73
CA LYS A 62 9.32 -17.10 2.34
C LYS A 62 9.01 -15.85 3.15
N ASN A 63 10.02 -14.99 3.25
CA ASN A 63 9.86 -13.60 3.67
C ASN A 63 9.63 -12.73 2.42
N VAL A 64 8.63 -11.85 2.50
CA VAL A 64 8.44 -10.72 1.58
C VAL A 64 8.70 -9.46 2.41
N ILE A 65 9.76 -8.73 2.06
CA ILE A 65 10.15 -7.50 2.74
C ILE A 65 9.86 -6.34 1.79
N SER A 66 9.04 -5.40 2.23
CA SER A 66 8.73 -4.16 1.52
C SER A 66 9.26 -2.98 2.34
N ILE A 67 10.02 -2.10 1.68
CA ILE A 67 10.63 -0.92 2.28
C ILE A 67 10.25 0.25 1.37
N GLY A 68 9.68 1.31 1.95
CA GLY A 68 9.20 2.46 1.19
C GLY A 68 8.76 3.59 2.10
N ASP A 69 8.71 4.80 1.58
CA ASP A 69 8.32 6.04 2.25
C ASP A 69 6.79 6.21 2.38
N SER A 70 6.02 5.49 1.58
CA SER A 70 4.56 5.64 1.56
C SER A 70 3.81 4.45 2.17
N VAL A 71 2.64 4.77 2.72
CA VAL A 71 1.66 3.77 3.20
C VAL A 71 1.12 2.90 2.06
N PHE A 72 1.19 3.37 0.81
CA PHE A 72 0.64 2.62 -0.32
C PHE A 72 1.38 1.31 -0.57
N GLU A 73 2.71 1.27 -0.44
CA GLU A 73 3.53 0.04 -0.50
C GLU A 73 3.13 -0.91 0.62
N ARG A 74 3.07 -0.38 1.85
CA ARG A 74 2.76 -1.14 3.06
C ARG A 74 1.41 -1.84 2.93
N ASP A 75 0.40 -1.11 2.51
CA ASP A 75 -0.97 -1.62 2.42
C ASP A 75 -1.15 -2.53 1.21
N ALA A 76 -0.50 -2.22 0.08
CA ALA A 76 -0.54 -3.05 -1.12
C ALA A 76 0.05 -4.45 -0.85
N VAL A 77 1.26 -4.55 -0.28
CA VAL A 77 1.89 -5.86 -0.05
C VAL A 77 1.11 -6.69 0.97
N ARG A 78 0.52 -6.04 1.98
CA ARG A 78 -0.36 -6.71 2.95
C ARG A 78 -1.59 -7.27 2.30
N ARG A 79 -2.28 -6.46 1.48
CA ARG A 79 -3.49 -6.91 0.79
C ARG A 79 -3.19 -8.11 -0.11
N VAL A 80 -2.10 -8.06 -0.86
CA VAL A 80 -1.69 -9.16 -1.75
C VAL A 80 -1.40 -10.43 -0.96
N VAL A 81 -0.67 -10.34 0.17
CA VAL A 81 -0.35 -11.53 0.97
C VAL A 81 -1.59 -12.08 1.68
N LEU A 82 -2.49 -11.22 2.19
CA LEU A 82 -3.74 -11.63 2.83
C LEU A 82 -4.69 -12.32 1.84
N ASN A 83 -4.80 -11.80 0.62
CA ASN A 83 -5.68 -12.33 -0.42
C ASN A 83 -5.06 -13.48 -1.21
N ARG A 84 -3.80 -13.83 -0.92
CA ARG A 84 -3.13 -14.93 -1.59
C ARG A 84 -3.95 -16.20 -1.37
N PRO A 85 -4.28 -16.95 -2.43
CA PRO A 85 -4.94 -18.24 -2.28
C PRO A 85 -4.12 -19.06 -1.29
N LEU A 86 -4.78 -19.69 -0.31
CA LEU A 86 -4.17 -20.49 0.76
C LEU A 86 -3.30 -21.60 0.16
N ALA A 87 -2.11 -21.24 -0.31
CA ALA A 87 -1.07 -22.16 -0.64
C ALA A 87 -0.58 -22.69 0.70
N ASN A 88 -0.30 -23.98 0.77
CA ASN A 88 0.20 -24.71 1.93
C ASN A 88 1.57 -24.21 2.46
N LYS A 89 1.95 -22.96 2.18
CA LYS A 89 3.25 -22.33 2.35
C LYS A 89 3.03 -20.94 2.92
N LYS A 90 3.54 -20.72 4.14
CA LYS A 90 3.48 -19.43 4.84
C LYS A 90 4.20 -18.35 4.04
N CYS A 91 3.55 -17.20 3.88
CA CYS A 91 4.14 -15.99 3.35
C CYS A 91 4.24 -14.97 4.49
N ARG A 92 5.46 -14.68 4.94
CA ARG A 92 5.74 -13.76 6.05
C ARG A 92 5.95 -12.37 5.46
N THR A 93 5.04 -11.45 5.75
CA THR A 93 5.10 -10.07 5.26
C THR A 93 5.77 -9.17 6.28
N LYS A 94 6.77 -8.42 5.85
CA LYS A 94 7.51 -7.49 6.70
C LYS A 94 7.58 -6.15 5.99
N THR A 95 7.15 -5.09 6.66
CA THR A 95 7.15 -3.75 6.08
C THR A 95 8.02 -2.82 6.92
N ALA A 96 8.73 -1.92 6.26
CA ALA A 96 9.41 -0.79 6.89
C ALA A 96 8.96 0.49 6.16
N LYS A 97 8.13 1.31 6.82
CA LYS A 97 7.72 2.62 6.33
C LYS A 97 8.78 3.64 6.73
N LEU A 98 9.39 4.29 5.75
CA LEU A 98 10.39 5.35 5.89
C LEU A 98 9.69 6.71 6.03
N LEU A 99 10.37 7.73 6.53
CA LEU A 99 9.87 9.10 6.55
C LEU A 99 9.50 9.57 5.14
N ASP A 100 8.50 10.43 5.09
CA ASP A 100 8.09 11.10 3.85
C ASP A 100 8.94 12.37 3.70
N GLU A 101 9.44 12.63 2.48
CA GLU A 101 10.28 13.79 2.16
C GLU A 101 11.47 14.06 3.13
N PRO A 102 12.34 13.07 3.42
CA PRO A 102 13.44 13.30 4.36
C PRO A 102 14.51 14.22 3.80
N ASP A 103 15.20 14.95 4.69
CA ASP A 103 16.45 15.61 4.34
C ASP A 103 17.60 14.61 4.14
N ILE A 104 18.79 15.11 3.77
CA ILE A 104 19.94 14.25 3.47
C ILE A 104 20.41 13.48 4.70
N ASP A 105 20.43 14.11 5.87
CA ASP A 105 20.91 13.50 7.10
C ASP A 105 19.90 12.47 7.61
N GLU A 106 18.61 12.78 7.52
CA GLU A 106 17.51 11.86 7.82
C GLU A 106 17.49 10.66 6.87
N LEU A 107 17.74 10.85 5.57
CA LEU A 107 17.82 9.75 4.61
C LEU A 107 18.99 8.81 4.94
N ILE A 108 20.15 9.36 5.29
CA ILE A 108 21.32 8.57 5.69
C ILE A 108 21.01 7.76 6.96
N ALA A 109 20.43 8.39 7.98
CA ALA A 109 20.06 7.74 9.23
C ALA A 109 19.05 6.60 9.01
N GLN A 110 18.01 6.83 8.20
CA GLN A 110 17.02 5.79 7.87
C GLN A 110 17.62 4.58 7.16
N VAL A 111 18.53 4.81 6.22
CA VAL A 111 19.20 3.71 5.51
C VAL A 111 20.08 2.89 6.48
N ARG A 112 20.72 3.53 7.46
CA ARG A 112 21.49 2.82 8.51
C ARG A 112 20.58 1.98 9.39
N VAL A 113 19.48 2.54 9.88
CA VAL A 113 18.48 1.81 10.66
C VAL A 113 17.97 0.59 9.89
N VAL A 114 17.63 0.76 8.61
CA VAL A 114 17.21 -0.35 7.75
C VAL A 114 18.31 -1.41 7.60
N HIS A 115 19.55 -0.99 7.36
CA HIS A 115 20.69 -1.90 7.22
C HIS A 115 20.86 -2.78 8.47
N ASP A 116 20.83 -2.16 9.65
CA ASP A 116 21.03 -2.86 10.93
C ASP A 116 19.83 -3.75 11.28
N ALA A 117 18.61 -3.30 10.97
CA ALA A 117 17.39 -4.06 11.20
C ALA A 117 17.19 -5.21 10.21
N LEU A 118 17.78 -5.16 9.00
CA LEU A 118 17.48 -6.10 7.91
C LEU A 118 17.73 -7.56 8.32
N GLY A 119 18.82 -7.82 9.03
CA GLY A 119 19.13 -9.16 9.55
C GLY A 119 18.05 -9.68 10.51
N LEU A 120 17.61 -8.83 11.44
CA LEU A 120 16.55 -9.13 12.40
C LEU A 120 15.20 -9.34 11.70
N MET A 121 14.89 -8.50 10.71
CA MET A 121 13.69 -8.65 9.88
C MET A 121 13.69 -10.03 9.22
N VAL A 122 14.78 -10.44 8.58
CA VAL A 122 14.86 -11.74 7.90
C VAL A 122 14.69 -12.91 8.86
N GLN A 123 15.29 -12.85 10.05
CA GLN A 123 15.26 -13.94 11.03
C GLN A 123 13.91 -14.06 11.77
N HIS A 124 13.15 -12.97 11.87
CA HIS A 124 11.88 -12.99 12.59
C HIS A 124 10.87 -13.97 11.96
N GLU A 125 10.31 -14.85 12.79
CA GLU A 125 9.47 -15.99 12.38
C GLU A 125 7.99 -15.64 12.09
N GLY A 126 7.70 -14.41 11.70
CA GLY A 126 6.33 -13.90 11.52
C GLY A 126 6.23 -12.66 10.63
N ASN A 127 5.05 -12.03 10.69
CA ASN A 127 4.83 -10.74 10.04
C ASN A 127 5.39 -9.61 10.89
N LEU A 128 5.91 -8.56 10.25
CA LEU A 128 6.39 -7.35 10.93
C LEU A 128 5.80 -6.10 10.27
N ASP A 129 5.52 -5.11 11.09
CA ASP A 129 5.20 -3.76 10.67
C ASP A 129 6.12 -2.79 11.42
N ILE A 130 7.07 -2.20 10.70
CA ILE A 130 7.96 -1.18 11.23
C ILE A 130 7.59 0.12 10.54
N GLU A 131 7.46 1.17 11.33
CA GLU A 131 7.27 2.54 10.87
C GLU A 131 8.35 3.37 11.55
N ILE A 132 9.26 3.93 10.76
CA ILE A 132 10.33 4.79 11.24
C ILE A 132 9.76 6.18 11.39
N ASP A 133 9.89 6.73 12.59
CA ASP A 133 9.57 8.13 12.87
C ASP A 133 10.84 8.96 13.13
N GLU A 134 10.66 10.27 13.34
CA GLU A 134 11.78 11.19 13.59
C GLU A 134 12.50 10.88 14.91
N ASP A 135 11.82 10.31 15.90
CA ASP A 135 12.42 10.00 17.20
C ASP A 135 13.34 8.78 17.11
N ASP A 136 13.00 7.82 16.26
CA ASP A 136 13.86 6.68 15.93
C ASP A 136 15.21 7.12 15.35
N LEU A 137 15.25 8.21 14.58
CA LEU A 137 16.47 8.72 13.95
C LEU A 137 17.36 9.52 14.90
N LYS A 138 16.79 10.17 15.91
CA LYS A 138 17.54 10.90 16.93
C LYS A 138 18.42 9.98 17.77
N LEU A 139 18.04 8.71 17.89
CA LEU A 139 18.83 7.70 18.60
C LEU A 139 20.16 7.41 17.90
N ASP A 140 20.20 7.41 16.55
CA ASP A 140 21.43 7.18 15.76
C ASP A 140 22.34 8.42 15.70
N LEU A 141 21.77 9.63 15.73
CA LEU A 141 22.53 10.90 15.72
C LEU A 141 23.21 11.22 17.07
N SER A 142 22.93 10.44 18.11
CA SER A 142 23.47 10.63 19.47
C SER A 142 24.73 9.80 19.77
N LEU A 143 25.22 9.05 18.78
CA LEU A 143 26.46 8.26 18.81
C LEU A 143 27.59 8.93 18.00
#